data_AF-A0AAE7TI64-F1
#
_entry.id   AF-A0AAE7TI64-F1
#
_cell.length_a   1.000
_cell.length_b   1.000
_cell.length_c   1.000
_cell.angle_alpha   90.00
_cell.angle_beta   90.00
_cell.angle_gamma   90.00
#
_symmetry.space_group_name_H-M   'P 1'
#
loop_
_entity.id
_entity.type
_entity.pdbx_description
1 polymer ?
#
loop_
_entity_poly.entity_id
_entity_poly.type
_entity_poly.pdbx_seq_one_letter_code
_entity_poly.pdbx_strand_id
1 'polypeptide(L)'
;MTGRLDYDRIAPAGVKALGGVYGYIMQSDLPAALFNLVYLRVSQINNCAYCLDLHMRDLLKSGLKIEKLALLQAWPEAGDLFDARERAALAWAETVTRVADTGVPDQAYEAARTVFEERELVDLTIAIGLMNTYNRMAISFRKTPRAVSEKAA
;
A
#
# COMPACT_ATOMS: atom_id res chain seq x y z
N MET A 1 -1.63 -17.84 -14.72
CA MET A 1 -0.23 -17.46 -14.47
C MET A 1 0.44 -18.59 -13.72
N THR A 2 1.66 -18.98 -14.11
CA THR A 2 2.48 -19.92 -13.32
C THR A 2 3.38 -19.14 -12.36
N GLY A 3 3.35 -19.50 -11.07
CA GLY A 3 4.25 -18.94 -10.05
C GLY A 3 5.71 -19.34 -10.32
N ARG A 4 6.66 -18.50 -9.92
CA ARG A 4 8.11 -18.80 -10.07
C ARG A 4 8.65 -19.55 -8.86
N LEU A 5 8.53 -18.95 -7.67
CA LEU A 5 8.96 -19.54 -6.40
C LEU A 5 7.90 -19.30 -5.33
N ASP A 6 7.71 -20.29 -4.47
CA ASP A 6 6.91 -20.15 -3.25
C ASP A 6 7.82 -19.66 -2.13
N TYR A 7 7.94 -18.33 -2.01
CA TYR A 7 8.79 -17.70 -1.00
C TYR A 7 8.25 -17.86 0.43
N ASP A 8 6.95 -18.10 0.60
CA ASP A 8 6.33 -18.38 1.89
C ASP A 8 6.83 -19.72 2.43
N ARG A 9 6.96 -20.73 1.55
CA ARG A 9 7.52 -22.05 1.89
C ARG A 9 9.05 -22.06 1.99
N ILE A 10 9.74 -21.33 1.10
CA ILE A 10 11.21 -21.37 1.02
C ILE A 10 11.87 -20.56 2.14
N ALA A 11 11.32 -19.39 2.49
CA ALA A 11 11.89 -18.48 3.48
C ALA A 11 10.86 -18.06 4.55
N PRO A 12 10.23 -19.01 5.27
CA PRO A 12 9.13 -18.71 6.19
C PRO A 12 9.52 -17.74 7.32
N ALA A 13 10.76 -17.84 7.83
CA ALA A 13 11.26 -16.92 8.84
C ALA A 13 11.39 -15.47 8.31
N GLY A 14 11.79 -15.30 7.04
CA GLY A 14 11.87 -14.00 6.39
C GLY A 14 10.49 -13.37 6.18
N VAL A 15 9.52 -14.16 5.71
CA VAL A 15 8.12 -13.71 5.58
C VAL A 15 7.52 -13.36 6.95
N LYS A 16 7.79 -14.16 7.98
CA LYS A 16 7.34 -13.88 9.35
C LYS A 16 7.91 -12.56 9.87
N ALA A 17 9.16 -12.23 9.57
CA ALA A 17 9.75 -10.95 9.97
C ALA A 17 9.00 -9.76 9.34
N LEU A 18 8.65 -9.83 8.06
CA LEU A 18 7.82 -8.81 7.40
C LEU A 18 6.42 -8.73 8.04
N GLY A 19 5.83 -9.87 8.40
CA GLY A 19 4.57 -9.92 9.15
C GLY A 19 4.67 -9.24 10.53
N GLY A 20 5.84 -9.26 11.17
CA GLY A 20 6.10 -8.50 12.40
C GLY A 20 6.01 -6.99 12.18
N VAL A 21 6.53 -6.48 11.06
CA VAL A 21 6.40 -5.06 10.68
C VAL A 21 4.94 -4.72 10.42
N TYR A 22 4.19 -5.59 9.74
CA TYR A 22 2.75 -5.39 9.57
C TYR A 22 2.00 -5.33 10.91
N GLY A 23 2.30 -6.27 11.82
CA GLY A 23 1.71 -6.30 13.16
C GLY A 23 2.03 -5.06 13.99
N TYR A 24 3.21 -4.45 13.79
CA TYR A 24 3.55 -3.15 14.37
C TYR A 24 2.67 -2.02 13.79
N ILE A 25 2.51 -1.95 12.45
CA ILE A 25 1.65 -0.93 11.82
C ILE A 25 0.20 -1.05 12.28
N MET A 26 -0.32 -2.27 12.45
CA MET A 26 -1.67 -2.50 13.00
C MET A 26 -1.86 -1.96 14.42
N GLN A 27 -0.78 -1.79 15.18
CA GLN A 27 -0.79 -1.25 16.54
C GLN A 27 -0.40 0.24 16.59
N SER A 28 -0.10 0.85 15.44
CA SER A 28 0.17 2.29 15.36
C SER A 28 -1.12 3.11 15.44
N ASP A 29 -0.97 4.41 15.65
CA ASP A 29 -2.10 5.35 15.68
C ASP A 29 -2.67 5.67 14.28
N LEU A 30 -2.08 5.10 13.21
CA LEU A 30 -2.61 5.25 11.86
C LEU A 30 -3.95 4.51 11.72
N PRO A 31 -5.02 5.18 11.27
CA PRO A 31 -6.29 4.51 11.00
C PRO A 31 -6.13 3.38 9.99
N ALA A 32 -6.73 2.23 10.27
CA ALA A 32 -6.62 1.06 9.39
C ALA A 32 -7.12 1.33 7.97
N ALA A 33 -8.15 2.15 7.81
CA ALA A 33 -8.63 2.58 6.49
C ALA A 33 -7.55 3.36 5.72
N LEU A 34 -6.79 4.22 6.41
CA LEU A 34 -5.77 5.09 5.79
C LEU A 34 -4.58 4.28 5.27
N PHE A 35 -3.96 3.44 6.10
CA PHE A 35 -2.80 2.68 5.63
C PHE A 35 -3.18 1.60 4.60
N ASN A 36 -4.39 1.03 4.67
CA ASN A 36 -4.85 0.10 3.62
C ASN A 36 -5.12 0.82 2.29
N LEU A 37 -5.63 2.07 2.33
CA LEU A 37 -5.77 2.91 1.13
C LEU A 37 -4.41 3.23 0.51
N VAL A 38 -3.41 3.54 1.35
CA VAL A 38 -2.01 3.72 0.94
C VAL A 38 -1.45 2.44 0.33
N TYR A 39 -1.69 1.27 0.94
CA TYR A 39 -1.23 -0.02 0.40
C TYR A 39 -1.78 -0.30 -1.01
N LEU A 40 -3.06 0.00 -1.21
CA LEU A 40 -3.67 -0.10 -2.52
C LEU A 40 -3.00 0.85 -3.52
N ARG A 41 -2.76 2.12 -3.15
CA ARG A 41 -2.13 3.11 -4.05
C ARG A 41 -0.69 2.75 -4.40
N VAL A 42 0.12 2.33 -3.42
CA VAL A 42 1.49 1.85 -3.64
C VAL A 42 1.48 0.65 -4.61
N SER A 43 0.54 -0.26 -4.43
CA SER A 43 0.38 -1.43 -5.30
C SER A 43 -0.07 -1.09 -6.73
N GLN A 44 -0.86 -0.01 -6.91
CA GLN A 44 -1.21 0.51 -8.24
C GLN A 44 0.03 1.06 -8.95
N ILE A 45 0.86 1.84 -8.24
CA ILE A 45 2.08 2.42 -8.81
C ILE A 45 3.06 1.32 -9.24
N ASN A 46 3.24 0.31 -8.40
CA ASN A 46 4.15 -0.80 -8.65
C ASN A 46 3.58 -1.90 -9.57
N ASN A 47 2.31 -1.79 -9.99
CA ASN A 47 1.61 -2.80 -10.80
C ASN A 47 1.59 -4.22 -10.17
N CYS A 48 1.47 -4.34 -8.85
CA CYS A 48 1.37 -5.64 -8.17
C CYS A 48 -0.06 -6.20 -8.24
N ALA A 49 -0.40 -6.96 -9.29
CA ALA A 49 -1.76 -7.53 -9.47
C ALA A 49 -2.26 -8.35 -8.26
N TYR A 50 -1.38 -9.13 -7.63
CA TYR A 50 -1.74 -9.89 -6.42
C TYR A 50 -2.15 -8.98 -5.26
N CYS A 51 -1.34 -7.95 -5.02
CA CYS A 51 -1.53 -7.00 -3.93
C CYS A 51 -2.77 -6.12 -4.19
N LEU A 52 -3.02 -5.74 -5.45
CA LEU A 52 -4.23 -5.03 -5.86
C LEU A 52 -5.49 -5.83 -5.50
N ASP A 53 -5.56 -7.10 -5.90
CA ASP A 53 -6.71 -7.96 -5.61
C ASP A 53 -6.92 -8.18 -4.10
N LEU A 54 -5.82 -8.37 -3.35
CA LEU A 54 -5.86 -8.50 -1.89
C LEU A 54 -6.44 -7.23 -1.23
N HIS A 55 -5.81 -6.07 -1.45
CA HIS A 55 -6.19 -4.83 -0.76
C HIS A 55 -7.53 -4.27 -1.23
N MET A 56 -7.90 -4.46 -2.51
CA MET A 56 -9.25 -4.11 -2.98
C MET A 56 -10.32 -4.88 -2.22
N ARG A 57 -10.15 -6.19 -2.04
CA ARG A 57 -11.12 -7.03 -1.31
C ARG A 57 -11.19 -6.65 0.17
N ASP A 58 -10.07 -6.36 0.80
CA ASP A 58 -10.06 -6.00 2.23
C ASP A 58 -10.70 -4.62 2.46
N LEU A 59 -10.45 -3.64 1.60
CA LEU A 59 -11.10 -2.33 1.67
C LEU A 59 -12.61 -2.40 1.38
N LEU A 60 -13.03 -3.24 0.44
CA LEU A 60 -14.46 -3.49 0.21
C LEU A 60 -15.13 -4.13 1.43
N LYS A 61 -14.47 -5.11 2.06
CA LYS A 61 -14.98 -5.73 3.29
C LYS A 61 -15.04 -4.77 4.48
N SER A 62 -14.14 -3.79 4.53
CA SER A 62 -14.19 -2.74 5.57
C SER A 62 -15.23 -1.66 5.29
N GLY A 63 -16.01 -1.79 4.22
CA GLY A 63 -17.13 -0.88 3.90
C GLY A 63 -16.76 0.34 3.07
N LEU A 64 -15.54 0.43 2.51
CA LEU A 64 -15.23 1.50 1.58
C LEU A 64 -16.04 1.34 0.29
N LYS A 65 -16.54 2.46 -0.22
CA LYS A 65 -17.34 2.52 -1.44
C LYS A 65 -16.48 2.25 -2.67
N ILE A 66 -17.04 1.53 -3.64
CA ILE A 66 -16.34 1.16 -4.88
C ILE A 66 -15.91 2.40 -5.68
N GLU A 67 -16.69 3.47 -5.64
CA GLU A 67 -16.41 4.73 -6.32
C GLU A 67 -15.10 5.36 -5.83
N LYS A 68 -14.86 5.34 -4.50
CA LYS A 68 -13.60 5.82 -3.90
C LYS A 68 -12.41 4.98 -4.32
N LEU A 69 -12.57 3.65 -4.33
CA LEU A 69 -11.50 2.74 -4.74
C LEU A 69 -11.18 2.87 -6.24
N ALA A 70 -12.19 3.04 -7.08
CA ALA A 70 -12.04 3.22 -8.53
C ALA A 70 -11.31 4.53 -8.87
N LEU A 71 -11.57 5.59 -8.11
CA LEU A 71 -10.97 6.92 -8.30
C LEU A 71 -9.62 7.10 -7.59
N LEU A 72 -9.17 6.14 -6.77
CA LEU A 72 -7.92 6.24 -6.01
C LEU A 72 -6.70 6.55 -6.88
N GLN A 73 -6.62 5.99 -8.09
CA GLN A 73 -5.49 6.26 -9.00
C GLN A 73 -5.45 7.70 -9.51
N ALA A 74 -6.61 8.38 -9.49
CA ALA A 74 -6.85 9.74 -9.93
C ALA A 74 -7.30 10.62 -8.75
N TRP A 75 -6.86 10.28 -7.53
CA TRP A 75 -7.27 10.97 -6.29
C TRP A 75 -7.09 12.51 -6.32
N PRO A 76 -6.11 13.12 -7.02
CA PRO A 76 -5.99 14.58 -7.05
C PRO A 76 -7.21 15.25 -7.71
N GLU A 77 -7.86 14.56 -8.64
CA GLU A 77 -9.00 15.06 -9.44
C GLU A 77 -10.36 14.67 -8.82
N ALA A 78 -10.37 13.89 -7.74
CA ALA A 78 -11.58 13.30 -7.17
C ALA A 78 -12.30 14.19 -6.13
N GLY A 79 -11.93 15.47 -6.06
CA GLY A 79 -12.56 16.46 -5.18
C GLY A 79 -12.54 16.06 -3.71
N ASP A 80 -13.68 16.18 -3.04
CA ASP A 80 -13.85 15.91 -1.60
C ASP A 80 -14.02 14.41 -1.26
N LEU A 81 -13.86 13.52 -2.25
CA LEU A 81 -13.91 12.07 -2.00
C LEU A 81 -12.74 11.59 -1.13
N PHE A 82 -11.64 12.35 -1.12
CA PHE A 82 -10.48 12.15 -0.27
C PHE A 82 -10.29 13.37 0.63
N ASP A 83 -10.23 13.15 1.94
CA ASP A 83 -10.02 14.24 2.88
C ASP A 83 -8.56 14.73 2.86
N ALA A 84 -8.27 15.82 3.57
CA ALA A 84 -6.94 16.42 3.61
C ALA A 84 -5.85 15.43 4.11
N ARG A 85 -6.20 14.54 5.05
CA ARG A 85 -5.28 13.57 5.64
C ARG A 85 -4.99 12.42 4.69
N GLU A 86 -6.01 11.92 4.01
CA GLU A 86 -5.86 10.93 2.94
C GLU A 86 -5.03 11.48 1.79
N ARG A 87 -5.32 12.71 1.33
CA ARG A 87 -4.57 13.37 0.25
C ARG A 87 -3.08 13.53 0.60
N ALA A 88 -2.77 13.95 1.83
CA ALA A 88 -1.40 14.06 2.31
C ALA A 88 -0.71 12.68 2.36
N ALA A 89 -1.39 11.65 2.87
CA ALA A 89 -0.84 10.30 2.89
C ALA A 89 -0.59 9.73 1.49
N LEU A 90 -1.52 9.96 0.55
CA LEU A 90 -1.40 9.51 -0.83
C LEU A 90 -0.26 10.23 -1.55
N ALA A 91 -0.15 11.55 -1.41
CA ALA A 91 0.95 12.33 -1.98
C ALA A 91 2.32 11.87 -1.44
N TRP A 92 2.41 11.64 -0.13
CA TRP A 92 3.62 11.10 0.50
C TRP A 92 3.95 9.70 -0.02
N ALA A 93 2.94 8.81 -0.09
CA ALA A 93 3.10 7.46 -0.60
C ALA A 93 3.57 7.41 -2.06
N GLU A 94 3.02 8.28 -2.92
CA GLU A 94 3.44 8.40 -4.33
C GLU A 94 4.89 8.84 -4.44
N THR A 95 5.30 9.82 -3.62
CA THR A 95 6.64 10.39 -3.60
C THR A 95 7.67 9.37 -3.13
N VAL A 96 7.42 8.73 -1.98
CA VAL A 96 8.33 7.74 -1.37
C VAL A 96 8.38 6.45 -2.18
N THR A 97 7.28 6.01 -2.80
CA THR A 97 7.29 4.82 -3.67
C THR A 97 8.20 5.00 -4.88
N ARG A 98 8.26 6.22 -5.43
CA ARG A 98 9.12 6.59 -6.56
C ARG A 98 10.41 7.28 -6.12
N VAL A 99 10.94 6.95 -4.95
CA VAL A 99 12.13 7.61 -4.37
C VAL A 99 13.33 7.70 -5.33
N ALA A 100 13.51 6.73 -6.22
CA ALA A 100 14.58 6.77 -7.23
C ALA A 100 14.43 7.91 -8.24
N ASP A 101 13.20 8.33 -8.53
CA ASP A 101 12.88 9.41 -9.46
C ASP A 101 12.67 10.74 -8.72
N THR A 102 12.06 10.71 -7.53
CA THR A 102 11.65 11.92 -6.81
C THR A 102 12.74 12.47 -5.90
N GLY A 103 13.61 11.62 -5.36
CA GLY A 103 14.57 11.99 -4.31
C GLY A 103 13.93 12.44 -3.00
N VAL A 104 12.60 12.35 -2.85
CA VAL A 104 11.82 12.83 -1.68
C VAL A 104 12.19 14.29 -1.33
N PRO A 105 11.74 15.27 -2.13
CA PRO A 105 12.14 16.67 -1.95
C PRO A 105 11.55 17.25 -0.66
N ASP A 106 12.26 18.23 -0.06
CA ASP A 106 11.86 18.90 1.19
C ASP A 106 10.41 19.38 1.17
N GLN A 107 9.94 19.93 0.05
CA GLN A 107 8.56 20.39 -0.10
C GLN A 107 7.52 19.27 0.15
N ALA A 108 7.80 18.04 -0.29
CA ALA A 108 6.90 16.92 -0.07
C ALA A 108 6.90 16.48 1.40
N TYR A 109 8.06 16.52 2.06
CA TYR A 109 8.20 16.25 3.49
C TYR A 109 7.46 17.30 4.33
N GLU A 110 7.70 18.58 4.08
CA GLU A 110 7.06 19.67 4.80
C GLU A 110 5.54 19.63 4.61
N ALA A 111 5.05 19.38 3.39
CA ALA A 111 3.63 19.20 3.12
C ALA A 111 3.02 18.06 3.94
N ALA A 112 3.68 16.89 4.02
CA ALA A 112 3.21 15.79 4.85
C ALA A 112 3.25 16.14 6.35
N ARG A 113 4.29 16.84 6.81
CA ARG A 113 4.43 17.28 8.20
C ARG A 113 3.36 18.28 8.65
N THR A 114 2.79 19.08 7.76
CA THR A 114 1.65 19.93 8.13
C THR A 114 0.41 19.15 8.58
N VAL A 115 0.33 17.85 8.28
CA VAL A 115 -0.86 17.01 8.51
C VAL A 115 -0.59 15.86 9.48
N PHE A 116 0.63 15.33 9.49
CA PHE A 116 1.04 14.20 10.33
C PHE A 116 2.05 14.62 11.37
N GLU A 117 1.85 14.16 12.61
CA GLU A 117 2.87 14.23 13.65
C GLU A 117 4.08 13.37 13.28
N GLU A 118 5.23 13.65 13.91
CA GLU A 118 6.51 12.97 13.59
C GLU A 118 6.38 11.45 13.66
N ARG A 119 5.73 10.95 14.72
CA ARG A 119 5.50 9.53 14.92
C ARG A 119 4.64 8.93 13.81
N GLU A 120 3.53 9.58 13.47
CA GLU A 120 2.61 9.11 12.45
C GLU A 120 3.23 9.11 11.06
N LEU A 121 4.06 10.12 10.74
CA LEU A 121 4.76 10.18 9.46
C LEU A 121 5.81 9.08 9.34
N VAL A 122 6.53 8.77 10.43
CA VAL A 122 7.46 7.64 10.48
C VAL A 122 6.69 6.32 10.29
N ASP A 123 5.59 6.12 11.00
CA ASP A 123 4.77 4.91 10.88
C ASP A 123 4.19 4.76 9.46
N LEU A 124 3.76 5.88 8.84
CA LEU A 124 3.26 5.90 7.47
C LEU A 124 4.37 5.52 6.49
N THR A 125 5.58 6.01 6.71
CA THR A 125 6.75 5.70 5.88
C THR A 125 7.16 4.24 6.01
N ILE A 126 7.10 3.67 7.22
CA ILE A 126 7.31 2.22 7.45
C ILE A 126 6.25 1.41 6.69
N ALA A 127 4.98 1.81 6.75
CA ALA A 127 3.89 1.17 6.01
C ALA A 127 4.16 1.20 4.49
N ILE A 128 4.53 2.36 3.93
CA ILE A 128 4.88 2.51 2.50
C ILE A 128 6.05 1.60 2.12
N GLY A 129 7.11 1.54 2.94
CA GLY A 129 8.28 0.68 2.71
C GLY A 129 7.94 -0.81 2.76
N LEU A 130 7.11 -1.22 3.72
CA LEU A 130 6.62 -2.58 3.83
C LEU A 130 5.80 -2.99 2.59
N MET A 131 4.89 -2.13 2.13
CA MET A 131 4.10 -2.43 0.93
C MET A 131 4.97 -2.52 -0.32
N ASN A 132 5.95 -1.61 -0.45
CA ASN A 132 6.95 -1.66 -1.51
C ASN A 132 7.74 -2.98 -1.51
N THR A 133 8.05 -3.52 -0.33
CA THR A 133 8.69 -4.82 -0.17
C THR A 133 7.77 -5.96 -0.60
N TYR A 134 6.52 -5.97 -0.16
CA TYR A 134 5.54 -6.98 -0.58
C TYR A 134 5.27 -6.97 -2.08
N ASN A 135 5.17 -5.78 -2.70
CA ASN A 135 5.05 -5.66 -4.15
C ASN A 135 6.25 -6.29 -4.87
N ARG A 136 7.48 -5.99 -4.45
CA ARG A 136 8.71 -6.57 -5.01
C ARG A 136 8.70 -8.09 -4.93
N MET A 137 8.32 -8.66 -3.78
CA MET A 137 8.23 -10.11 -3.59
C MET A 137 7.18 -10.74 -4.51
N ALA A 138 5.94 -10.23 -4.46
CA ALA A 138 4.82 -10.79 -5.22
C ALA A 138 5.05 -10.72 -6.74
N ILE A 139 5.59 -9.62 -7.25
CA ILE A 139 5.92 -9.45 -8.67
C ILE A 139 7.07 -10.38 -9.07
N SER A 140 8.17 -10.36 -8.30
CA SER A 140 9.37 -11.15 -8.61
C SER A 140 9.05 -12.64 -8.70
N PHE A 141 8.15 -13.13 -7.84
CA PHE A 141 7.80 -14.54 -7.76
C PHE A 141 6.47 -14.91 -8.44
N ARG A 142 5.82 -13.95 -9.12
CA ARG A 142 4.56 -14.13 -9.85
C ARG A 142 3.45 -14.74 -8.99
N LYS A 143 3.24 -14.18 -7.79
CA LYS A 143 2.13 -14.60 -6.93
C LYS A 143 0.81 -14.37 -7.65
N THR A 144 -0.04 -15.40 -7.71
CA THR A 144 -1.28 -15.35 -8.50
C THR A 144 -2.37 -14.62 -7.73
N PRO A 145 -3.03 -13.58 -8.30
CA PRO A 145 -4.20 -12.96 -7.68
C PRO A 145 -5.31 -13.98 -7.45
N ARG A 146 -6.04 -13.84 -6.34
CA ARG A 146 -7.18 -14.69 -6.01
C ARG A 146 -8.25 -14.65 -7.11
N ALA A 147 -8.51 -13.49 -7.70
CA ALA A 147 -9.45 -13.32 -8.82
C ALA A 147 -9.10 -14.14 -10.07
N VAL A 148 -7.83 -14.53 -10.24
CA VAL A 148 -7.39 -15.41 -11.34
C VAL A 148 -7.53 -16.88 -10.92
N SER A 149 -7.19 -17.21 -9.68
CA SER A 149 -7.30 -18.59 -9.15
C SER A 149 -8.75 -19.06 -8.98
N GLU A 150 -9.67 -18.18 -8.57
CA GLU A 150 -11.09 -18.50 -8.39
C GLU A 150 -11.81 -18.85 -9.70
N LYS A 151 -11.32 -18.38 -10.84
CA LYS A 151 -11.87 -18.74 -12.16
C LYS A 151 -11.41 -20.11 -12.66
N ALA A 152 -10.40 -20.70 -12.01
CA ALA A 152 -9.83 -21.99 -12.39
C ALA A 152 -10.40 -23.18 -11.58
N ALA A 153 -11.34 -22.90 -10.67
CA ALA A 153 -12.11 -23.88 -9.88
C ALA A 153 -13.57 -23.85 -10.32
#